data_AF-A0A316JPX8-F1
#
_entry.id   AF-A0A316JPX8-F1
#
_cell.length_a   1.000
_cell.length_b   1.000
_cell.length_c   1.000
_cell.angle_alpha   90.00
_cell.angle_beta   90.00
_cell.angle_gamma   90.00
#
_symmetry.space_group_name_H-M   'P 1'
#
loop_
_entity.id
_entity.type
_entity.pdbx_description
1 polymer ?
#
loop_
_entity_poly.entity_id
_entity_poly.type
_entity_poly.pdbx_seq_one_letter_code
_entity_poly.pdbx_strand_id
1 'polypeptide(L)' 'MGIDFHLIANFAALFLITLVGPAVIFILFYRRGAL' A
#
# COMPACT_ATOMS: atom_id res chain seq x y z
N MET A 1 -21.93 19.54 4.06
CA MET A 1 -21.27 18.26 4.38
C MET A 1 -19.77 18.53 4.36
N GLY A 2 -19.14 18.57 5.53
CA GLY A 2 -17.70 18.88 5.64
C GLY A 2 -16.83 17.74 5.09
N ILE A 3 -15.52 17.99 5.01
CA ILE A 3 -14.54 16.97 4.61
C ILE A 3 -14.50 15.89 5.70
N ASP A 4 -14.85 14.66 5.33
CA ASP A 4 -14.80 13.50 6.22
C ASP A 4 -13.39 12.90 6.21
N PHE A 5 -12.60 13.28 7.22
CA PHE A 5 -11.23 12.78 7.41
C PHE A 5 -11.19 11.28 7.71
N HIS A 6 -12.24 10.71 8.30
CA HIS A 6 -12.30 9.28 8.59
C HIS A 6 -12.47 8.48 7.29
N LEU A 7 -13.33 8.95 6.38
CA LEU A 7 -13.49 8.38 5.05
C LEU A 7 -12.17 8.41 4.27
N ILE A 8 -11.47 9.55 4.27
CA ILE A 8 -10.17 9.70 3.61
C ILE A 8 -9.12 8.75 4.20
N ALA A 9 -9.08 8.63 5.53
CA ALA A 9 -8.17 7.71 6.22
C ALA A 9 -8.43 6.25 5.84
N ASN A 10 -9.70 5.84 5.72
CA ASN A 10 -10.07 4.49 5.31
C ASN A 10 -9.62 4.20 3.87
N PHE A 11 -9.80 5.14 2.94
CA PHE A 11 -9.31 4.99 1.57
C PHE A 11 -7.77 4.96 1.49
N ALA A 12 -7.09 5.80 2.27
CA ALA A 12 -5.63 5.79 2.35
C ALA A 12 -5.11 4.46 2.92
N ALA A 13 -5.75 3.92 3.96
CA ALA A 13 -5.40 2.62 4.52
C ALA A 13 -5.57 1.49 3.50
N LEU A 14 -6.69 1.49 2.76
CA LEU A 14 -6.93 0.50 1.69
C LEU A 14 -5.85 0.58 0.60
N PHE A 15 -5.49 1.79 0.18
CA PHE A 15 -4.44 2.01 -0.81
C PHE A 15 -3.07 1.48 -0.32
N LEU A 16 -2.69 1.78 0.91
CA LEU A 16 -1.42 1.33 1.50
C LEU A 16 -1.37 -0.19 1.63
N ILE A 17 -2.44 -0.84 2.09
CA ILE A 17 -2.52 -2.31 2.20
C ILE A 17 -2.38 -2.96 0.82
N THR A 18 -3.08 -2.42 -0.18
CA THR A 18 -3.01 -2.91 -1.56
C THR A 18 -1.60 -2.79 -2.13
N LEU A 19 -0.88 -1.71 -1.80
CA LEU A 19 0.47 -1.45 -2.29
C LEU A 19 1.54 -2.30 -1.57
N VAL A 20 1.35 -2.63 -0.29
CA VAL A 20 2.33 -3.39 0.49
C VAL A 20 2.63 -4.76 -0.10
N GLY A 21 1.61 -5.50 -0.54
CA GLY A 21 1.78 -6.82 -1.16
C GLY A 21 2.78 -6.83 -2.33
N PRO A 22 2.53 -6.07 -3.41
CA PRO A 22 3.44 -5.99 -4.55
C PRO A 22 4.77 -5.31 -4.19
N ALA A 23 4.78 -4.34 -3.26
CA ALA A 23 6.02 -3.70 -2.82
C ALA A 23 7.00 -4.72 -2.21
N VAL A 24 6.53 -5.66 -1.39
CA VAL A 24 7.38 -6.72 -0.82
C VAL A 24 7.99 -7.58 -1.93
N ILE A 25 7.19 -7.99 -2.92
CA ILE A 25 7.67 -8.77 -4.07
C ILE A 25 8.73 -7.99 -4.84
N PHE A 26 8.47 -6.72 -5.14
CA PHE A 26 9.41 -5.85 -5.83
C PHE A 26 10.74 -5.70 -5.07
N ILE A 27 10.67 -5.51 -3.75
CA ILE A 27 11.85 -5.38 -2.89
C ILE A 27 12.66 -6.68 -2.87
N LEU A 28 12.00 -7.84 -2.81
CA LEU A 28 12.68 -9.14 -2.84
C LEU A 28 13.40 -9.37 -4.19
N PHE A 29 12.73 -9.11 -5.31
CA PHE A 29 13.34 -9.18 -6.65
C PHE A 29 14.50 -8.20 -6.79
N TYR A 30 14.30 -6.92 -6.42
CA TYR A 30 15.32 -5.88 -6.56
C TYR A 30 16.57 -6.20 -5.73
N ARG A 31 16.39 -6.76 -4.53
CA ARG A 31 17.50 -6.98 -3.59
C ARG A 31 18.26 -8.29 -3.84
N ARG A 32 17.60 -9.37 -4.27
CA ARG A 32 18.24 -10.69 -4.36
C ARG A 32 18.11 -11.37 -5.73
N GLY A 33 17.34 -10.80 -6.67
CA GLY A 33 17.05 -11.44 -7.97
C GLY A 33 16.42 -12.83 -7.87
N ALA A 34 16.03 -13.26 -6.67
CA ALA A 34 15.70 -14.63 -6.35
C ALA A 34 14.28 -14.70 -5.78
N LEU A 35 13.39 -15.19 -6.62
CA LEU A 35 12.20 -15.95 -6.23
C LEU A 35 12.41 -17.38 -6.72
#